data_AF-A0A520Y3E9-F1
#
_entry.id   AF-A0A520Y3E9-F1
#
_cell.length_a   1.000
_cell.length_b   1.000
_cell.length_c   1.000
_cell.angle_alpha   90.00
_cell.angle_beta   90.00
_cell.angle_gamma   90.00
#
_symmetry.space_group_name_H-M   'P 1'
#
loop_
_entity.id
_entity.type
_entity.pdbx_description
1 polymer ?
#
loop_
_entity_poly.entity_id
_entity_poly.type
_entity_poly.pdbx_seq_one_letter_code
_entity_poly.pdbx_strand_id
1 'polypeptide(L)'
;MERTSTFIWQKPWTYSAGIELIATDEADGFRFDEKPPLLPEAPDPEVPEVDQTRSTYFIAALPLELRYDGSNDLLDPTDGFRLGGFVSPEISLESSESLYVRSQIDASAYYPVNDQLVIAGRARFATISGIERDFVAPSRRLYGGGGGSVRGYEYQAIGPRDEVFNVPLGGRSLTEFSLEARYRFGSLNQFGVVPFIDVGRVSEDPWPGTNEFRVGVGIGARYYSNFGPIRIDIGTPLNGDDDDPPIAVVVSLGQAF
;
A
#
# COMPACT_ATOMS: atom_id res chain seq x y z
N MET A 1 -9.17 -22.84 6.01
CA MET A 1 -10.15 -22.58 7.11
C MET A 1 -10.35 -21.07 7.18
N GLU A 2 -11.58 -20.59 7.33
CA GLU A 2 -11.85 -19.14 7.31
C GLU A 2 -13.00 -18.77 8.25
N ARG A 3 -12.88 -17.61 8.89
CA ARG A 3 -13.95 -16.93 9.62
C ARG A 3 -13.93 -15.46 9.23
N THR A 4 -14.97 -14.98 8.55
CA THR A 4 -15.08 -13.58 8.08
C THR A 4 -16.26 -12.82 8.69
N SER A 5 -16.16 -11.48 8.68
CA SER A 5 -17.24 -10.53 9.01
C SER A 5 -18.07 -10.23 7.76
N THR A 6 -19.31 -9.80 7.95
CA THR A 6 -20.21 -9.37 6.86
C THR A 6 -20.82 -8.02 7.23
N PHE A 7 -21.43 -7.33 6.25
CA PHE A 7 -22.17 -6.08 6.50
C PHE A 7 -23.26 -6.21 7.58
N ILE A 8 -23.80 -7.41 7.78
CA ILE A 8 -24.88 -7.67 8.76
C ILE A 8 -24.30 -8.14 10.10
N TRP A 9 -23.15 -8.81 10.08
CA TRP A 9 -22.53 -9.43 11.25
C TRP A 9 -21.04 -9.08 11.34
N GLN A 10 -20.74 -8.07 12.14
CA GLN A 10 -19.38 -7.73 12.54
C GLN A 10 -18.91 -8.70 13.63
N LYS A 11 -17.84 -9.44 13.36
CA LYS A 11 -17.23 -10.38 14.32
C LYS A 11 -15.98 -9.74 14.89
N PRO A 12 -15.77 -9.77 16.21
CA PRO A 12 -14.57 -9.20 16.81
C PRO A 12 -13.29 -9.88 16.34
N TRP A 13 -13.34 -11.17 16.02
CA TRP A 13 -12.21 -11.94 15.52
C TRP A 13 -12.54 -12.59 14.18
N THR A 14 -11.67 -12.35 13.20
CA THR A 14 -11.67 -13.02 11.90
C THR A 14 -10.29 -13.60 11.63
N TYR A 15 -10.25 -14.70 10.88
CA TYR A 15 -9.00 -15.38 10.56
C TYR A 15 -9.15 -16.20 9.29
N SER A 16 -8.04 -16.40 8.58
CA SER A 16 -7.97 -17.28 7.43
C SER A 16 -6.64 -18.04 7.41
N ALA A 17 -6.69 -19.25 6.86
CA ALA A 17 -5.54 -20.08 6.61
C ALA A 17 -5.79 -20.89 5.34
N GLY A 18 -4.85 -20.84 4.40
CA GLY A 18 -5.01 -21.43 3.07
C GLY A 18 -3.73 -21.98 2.47
N ILE A 19 -3.87 -22.57 1.29
CA ILE A 19 -2.79 -22.93 0.38
C ILE A 19 -3.05 -22.15 -0.89
N GLU A 20 -2.01 -21.52 -1.42
CA GLU A 20 -2.07 -20.76 -2.66
C GLU A 20 -1.01 -21.30 -3.62
N LEU A 21 -1.39 -21.54 -4.87
CA LEU A 21 -0.50 -21.96 -5.95
C LEU A 21 -0.71 -20.99 -7.12
N ILE A 22 0.33 -20.29 -7.52
CA ILE A 22 0.32 -19.32 -8.61
C ILE A 22 1.33 -19.73 -9.67
N ALA A 23 0.94 -19.63 -10.94
CA ALA A 23 1.83 -19.68 -12.09
C ALA A 23 1.58 -18.42 -12.91
N THR A 24 2.55 -17.51 -12.92
CA THR A 24 2.42 -16.19 -13.56
C THR A 24 3.64 -15.90 -14.41
N ASP A 25 3.41 -15.18 -15.51
CA ASP A 25 4.48 -14.67 -16.37
C ASP A 25 4.50 -13.15 -16.26
N GLU A 26 5.49 -12.64 -15.53
CA GLU A 26 5.54 -11.27 -15.05
C GLU A 26 6.69 -10.52 -15.72
N ALA A 27 6.40 -9.29 -16.16
CA ALA A 27 7.45 -8.36 -16.55
C ALA A 27 8.08 -7.81 -15.27
N ASP A 28 9.32 -8.19 -15.00
CA ASP A 28 10.13 -7.43 -14.05
C ASP A 28 10.68 -6.24 -14.81
N GLY A 29 10.28 -5.04 -14.39
CA GLY A 29 10.41 -3.82 -15.18
C GLY A 29 11.75 -3.73 -15.90
N PHE A 30 12.86 -4.01 -15.20
CA PHE A 30 14.22 -3.96 -15.75
C PHE A 30 15.19 -4.78 -14.87
N ARG A 31 15.39 -6.06 -15.18
CA ARG A 31 16.48 -6.87 -14.59
C ARG A 31 17.68 -6.82 -15.53
N PHE A 32 18.67 -5.99 -15.23
CA PHE A 32 19.92 -5.99 -15.99
C PHE A 32 20.88 -7.01 -15.39
N ASP A 33 20.91 -8.23 -15.92
CA ASP A 33 21.99 -9.19 -15.61
C ASP A 33 23.36 -8.70 -16.15
N GLU A 34 23.39 -7.69 -17.00
CA GLU A 34 24.61 -7.04 -17.50
C GLU A 34 24.55 -5.50 -17.38
N LYS A 35 25.61 -4.92 -16.82
CA LYS A 35 25.83 -3.46 -16.80
C LYS A 35 25.67 -2.91 -18.22
N PRO A 36 24.82 -1.88 -18.46
CA PRO A 36 24.65 -1.34 -19.80
C PRO A 36 26.02 -0.95 -20.37
N PRO A 37 26.34 -1.30 -21.63
CA PRO A 37 27.54 -0.78 -22.25
C PRO A 37 27.46 0.75 -22.21
N LEU A 38 28.55 1.39 -21.76
CA LEU A 38 28.69 2.84 -21.78
C LEU A 38 28.39 3.32 -23.20
N LEU A 39 27.27 4.03 -23.38
CA LEU A 39 26.83 4.54 -24.68
C LEU A 39 27.97 5.34 -25.33
N PRO A 40 28.39 5.02 -26.57
CA PRO A 40 29.17 5.96 -27.36
C PRO A 40 28.27 7.15 -27.70
N GLU A 41 28.85 8.35 -27.72
CA GLU A 41 28.16 9.62 -27.99
C GLU A 41 27.20 9.53 -29.20
N ALA A 42 25.94 9.95 -28.98
CA ALA A 42 24.80 9.81 -29.89
C ALA A 42 25.02 10.38 -31.30
N PRO A 43 24.34 9.85 -32.33
CA PRO A 43 23.13 10.54 -32.80
C PRO A 43 22.03 9.63 -33.40
N ASP A 44 20.95 9.42 -32.65
CA ASP A 44 19.50 9.44 -33.00
C ASP A 44 18.77 9.02 -31.70
N PRO A 45 17.59 9.54 -31.31
CA PRO A 45 16.90 9.04 -30.13
C PRO A 45 16.15 7.76 -30.53
N GLU A 46 16.91 6.70 -30.84
CA GLU A 46 16.37 5.36 -30.69
C GLU A 46 16.08 5.22 -29.19
N VAL A 47 14.79 5.32 -28.86
CA VAL A 47 14.27 4.91 -27.55
C VAL A 47 14.88 3.53 -27.30
N PRO A 48 15.72 3.33 -26.27
CA PRO A 48 16.28 2.02 -26.01
C PRO A 48 15.11 1.04 -25.95
N GLU A 49 15.16 0.02 -26.80
CA GLU A 49 14.13 -1.01 -26.85
C GLU A 49 14.06 -1.61 -25.45
N VAL A 50 12.97 -1.32 -24.75
CA VAL A 50 12.73 -1.78 -23.38
C VAL A 50 12.56 -3.28 -23.46
N ASP A 51 13.65 -4.03 -23.29
CA ASP A 51 13.59 -5.47 -23.13
C ASP A 51 13.01 -5.76 -21.74
N GLN A 52 11.68 -5.81 -21.68
CA GLN A 52 10.96 -6.27 -20.50
C GLN A 52 11.29 -7.75 -20.34
N THR A 53 12.31 -8.06 -19.55
CA THR A 53 12.68 -9.44 -19.28
C THR A 53 11.52 -10.08 -18.52
N ARG A 54 10.70 -10.84 -19.24
CA ARG A 54 9.56 -11.56 -18.65
C ARG A 54 10.07 -12.85 -18.04
N SER A 55 9.68 -13.06 -16.80
CA SER A 55 10.07 -14.24 -16.04
C SER A 55 8.82 -14.99 -15.59
N THR A 56 8.84 -16.31 -15.75
CA THR A 56 7.76 -17.17 -15.29
C THR A 56 8.04 -17.62 -13.86
N TYR A 57 7.12 -17.29 -12.97
CA TYR A 57 7.17 -17.63 -11.56
C TYR A 57 6.14 -18.70 -11.23
N PHE A 58 6.58 -19.77 -10.56
CA PHE A 58 5.70 -20.72 -9.90
C PHE A 58 5.83 -20.55 -8.38
N ILE A 59 4.75 -20.14 -7.73
CA ILE A 59 4.76 -19.81 -6.31
C ILE A 59 3.80 -20.75 -5.57
N ALA A 60 4.30 -21.37 -4.50
CA ALA A 60 3.46 -22.05 -3.52
C ALA A 60 3.57 -21.33 -2.17
N ALA A 61 2.42 -21.01 -1.57
CA ALA A 61 2.35 -20.20 -0.37
C ALA A 61 1.35 -20.75 0.65
N LEU A 62 1.60 -20.47 1.94
CA LEU A 62 0.72 -20.82 3.05
C LEU A 62 0.25 -19.57 3.80
N PRO A 63 -0.66 -18.77 3.22
CA PRO A 63 -1.11 -17.53 3.85
C PRO A 63 -1.92 -17.80 5.12
N LEU A 64 -1.56 -17.07 6.18
CA LEU A 64 -2.24 -17.03 7.47
C LEU A 64 -2.59 -15.58 7.80
N GLU A 65 -3.85 -15.34 8.16
CA GLU A 65 -4.35 -14.02 8.55
C GLU A 65 -5.11 -14.10 9.86
N LEU A 66 -4.93 -13.10 10.73
CA LEU A 66 -5.69 -12.89 11.94
C LEU A 66 -6.03 -11.41 12.06
N ARG A 67 -7.31 -11.08 12.27
CA ARG A 67 -7.75 -9.71 12.54
C ARG A 67 -8.63 -9.64 13.76
N TYR A 68 -8.46 -8.56 14.50
CA TYR A 68 -9.33 -8.11 15.58
C TYR A 68 -9.99 -6.79 15.17
N ASP A 69 -11.31 -6.73 15.30
CA ASP A 69 -12.11 -5.53 15.06
C ASP A 69 -12.91 -5.18 16.32
N GLY A 70 -12.41 -4.21 17.08
CA GLY A 70 -13.07 -3.63 18.24
C GLY A 70 -13.67 -2.25 17.94
N SER A 71 -13.85 -1.90 16.67
CA SER A 71 -14.49 -0.64 16.27
C SER A 71 -16.01 -0.70 16.40
N ASN A 72 -16.63 0.45 16.62
CA ASN A 72 -18.07 0.55 16.82
C ASN A 72 -18.91 0.42 15.54
N ASP A 73 -18.32 0.63 14.36
CA ASP A 73 -19.01 0.51 13.06
C ASP A 73 -18.02 0.00 11.99
N LEU A 74 -18.49 -0.91 11.11
CA LEU A 74 -17.65 -1.52 10.08
C LEU A 74 -17.23 -0.52 8.98
N LEU A 75 -18.14 0.37 8.57
CA LEU A 75 -18.00 1.24 7.41
C LEU A 75 -17.57 2.66 7.77
N ASP A 76 -17.93 3.11 8.97
CA ASP A 76 -17.70 4.46 9.45
C ASP A 76 -17.32 4.47 10.95
N PRO A 77 -16.19 3.86 11.30
CA PRO A 77 -15.74 3.76 12.69
C PRO A 77 -15.44 5.15 13.27
N THR A 78 -16.00 5.42 14.45
CA THR A 78 -15.77 6.66 15.22
C THR A 78 -15.09 6.43 16.56
N ASP A 79 -15.14 5.19 17.07
CA ASP A 79 -14.51 4.78 18.33
C ASP A 79 -13.95 3.34 18.21
N GLY A 80 -12.92 3.06 19.01
CA GLY A 80 -12.29 1.75 19.09
C GLY A 80 -11.06 1.61 18.19
N PHE A 81 -10.66 0.36 17.92
CA PHE A 81 -9.47 0.07 17.13
C PHE A 81 -9.59 -1.25 16.39
N ARG A 82 -8.76 -1.41 15.35
CA ARG A 82 -8.59 -2.63 14.58
C ARG A 82 -7.12 -3.01 14.54
N LEU A 83 -6.85 -4.30 14.55
CA LEU A 83 -5.52 -4.86 14.44
C LEU A 83 -5.57 -6.05 13.49
N GLY A 84 -4.66 -6.11 12.52
CA GLY A 84 -4.53 -7.21 11.58
C GLY A 84 -3.09 -7.68 11.50
N GLY A 85 -2.92 -8.99 11.37
CA GLY A 85 -1.65 -9.64 11.08
C GLY A 85 -1.79 -10.61 9.92
N PHE A 86 -0.79 -10.62 9.05
CA PHE A 86 -0.65 -11.54 7.93
C PHE A 86 0.76 -12.12 7.93
N VAL A 87 0.87 -13.42 7.71
CA VAL A 87 2.14 -14.11 7.49
C VAL A 87 1.96 -15.20 6.44
N SER A 88 2.90 -15.27 5.50
CA SER A 88 2.87 -16.24 4.40
C SER A 88 4.30 -16.69 4.09
N PRO A 89 4.71 -17.89 4.50
CA PRO A 89 5.89 -18.54 3.95
C PRO A 89 5.59 -18.99 2.51
N GLU A 90 6.51 -18.69 1.61
CA GLU A 90 6.36 -18.89 0.17
C GLU A 90 7.63 -19.49 -0.42
N ILE A 91 7.46 -20.47 -1.30
CA ILE A 91 8.51 -20.99 -2.16
C ILE A 91 8.21 -20.54 -3.60
N SER A 92 9.20 -19.97 -4.26
CA SER A 92 9.12 -19.49 -5.63
C SER A 92 10.15 -20.20 -6.49
N LEU A 93 9.71 -20.69 -7.64
CA LEU A 93 10.53 -21.30 -8.67
C LEU A 93 10.49 -20.41 -9.91
N GLU A 94 11.66 -19.93 -10.31
CA GLU A 94 11.88 -19.21 -11.55
C GLU A 94 13.12 -19.84 -12.22
N SER A 95 14.25 -19.13 -12.31
CA SER A 95 15.55 -19.67 -12.71
C SER A 95 16.20 -20.51 -11.60
N SER A 96 15.87 -20.18 -10.35
CA SER A 96 16.31 -20.86 -9.13
C SER A 96 15.16 -20.95 -8.11
N GLU A 97 15.31 -21.84 -7.13
CA GLU A 97 14.38 -21.97 -6.02
C GLU A 97 14.71 -20.93 -4.95
N SER A 98 13.70 -20.15 -4.54
CA SER A 98 13.79 -19.18 -3.45
C SER A 98 12.72 -19.43 -2.40
N LEU A 99 13.12 -19.44 -1.12
CA LEU A 99 12.22 -19.55 0.03
C LEU A 99 12.20 -18.23 0.78
N TYR A 100 11.01 -17.68 1.02
CA TYR A 100 10.86 -16.41 1.72
C TYR A 100 9.59 -16.36 2.54
N VAL A 101 9.48 -15.32 3.37
CA VAL A 101 8.31 -15.07 4.20
C VAL A 101 7.86 -13.63 4.00
N ARG A 102 6.59 -13.47 3.62
CA ARG A 102 5.89 -12.18 3.62
C ARG A 102 5.15 -12.02 4.94
N SER A 103 5.35 -10.90 5.62
CA SER A 103 4.69 -10.58 6.88
C SER A 103 4.15 -9.16 6.84
N GLN A 104 2.97 -8.94 7.42
CA GLN A 104 2.36 -7.61 7.51
C GLN A 104 1.56 -7.46 8.80
N ILE A 105 1.59 -6.24 9.35
CA ILE A 105 0.77 -5.80 10.48
C ILE A 105 0.09 -4.50 10.08
N ASP A 106 -1.22 -4.43 10.32
CA ASP A 106 -2.05 -3.25 10.14
C ASP A 106 -2.70 -2.89 11.47
N ALA A 107 -2.68 -1.61 11.83
CA ALA A 107 -3.40 -1.10 12.99
C ALA A 107 -4.15 0.17 12.62
N SER A 108 -5.38 0.32 13.12
CA SER A 108 -6.11 1.58 13.06
C SER A 108 -6.81 1.86 14.38
N ALA A 109 -6.92 3.13 14.74
CA ALA A 109 -7.59 3.58 15.97
C ALA A 109 -8.41 4.84 15.69
N TYR A 110 -9.54 4.95 16.38
CA TYR A 110 -10.52 6.03 16.21
C TYR A 110 -10.88 6.58 17.58
N TYR A 111 -10.74 7.89 17.74
CA TYR A 111 -10.98 8.57 19.00
C TYR A 111 -12.00 9.69 18.81
N PRO A 112 -13.21 9.58 19.39
CA PRO A 112 -14.24 10.61 19.30
C PRO A 112 -13.91 11.75 20.26
N VAL A 113 -13.38 12.85 19.74
CA VAL A 113 -13.08 14.06 20.54
C VAL A 113 -14.38 14.72 21.02
N ASN A 114 -15.41 14.71 20.16
CA ASN A 114 -16.78 15.12 20.46
C ASN A 114 -17.72 14.53 19.39
N ASP A 115 -19.02 14.88 19.43
CA ASP A 115 -20.04 14.37 18.51
C ASP A 115 -19.78 14.67 17.02
N GLN A 116 -18.93 15.65 16.72
CA GLN A 116 -18.63 16.10 15.36
C GLN A 116 -17.22 15.74 14.90
N LEU A 117 -16.28 15.47 15.82
CA LEU A 117 -14.87 15.32 15.50
C LEU A 117 -14.31 13.98 15.98
N VAL A 118 -13.79 13.20 15.04
CA VAL A 118 -13.04 11.97 15.31
C VAL A 118 -11.60 12.16 14.84
N ILE A 119 -10.64 11.80 15.68
CA ILE A 119 -9.26 11.64 15.24
C ILE A 119 -9.04 10.17 14.90
N ALA A 120 -8.62 9.89 13.66
CA ALA A 120 -8.36 8.54 13.19
C ALA A 120 -6.90 8.39 12.79
N GLY A 121 -6.27 7.31 13.22
CA GLY A 121 -4.88 6.98 12.88
C GLY A 121 -4.76 5.59 12.28
N ARG A 122 -3.82 5.41 11.35
CA ARG A 122 -3.42 4.12 10.79
C ARG A 122 -1.91 3.96 10.85
N ALA A 123 -1.48 2.72 11.09
CA ALA A 123 -0.11 2.29 10.84
C ALA A 123 -0.12 0.97 10.04
N ARG A 124 0.80 0.83 9.10
CA ARG A 124 1.06 -0.42 8.37
C ARG A 124 2.55 -0.68 8.33
N PHE A 125 2.93 -1.91 8.63
CA PHE A 125 4.29 -2.41 8.46
C PHE A 125 4.24 -3.72 7.70
N ALA A 126 5.02 -3.86 6.63
CA ALA A 126 5.16 -5.11 5.91
C ALA A 126 6.62 -5.39 5.57
N THR A 127 6.98 -6.67 5.48
CA THR A 127 8.34 -7.13 5.17
C THR A 127 8.33 -8.43 4.38
N ILE A 128 9.34 -8.60 3.52
CA ILE A 128 9.66 -9.81 2.77
C ILE A 128 11.09 -10.23 3.14
N SER A 129 11.21 -11.33 3.88
CA SER A 129 12.47 -11.83 4.41
C SER A 129 12.88 -13.16 3.77
N GLY A 130 14.19 -13.44 3.66
CA GLY A 130 14.72 -14.69 3.09
C GLY A 130 15.06 -14.68 1.60
N ILE A 131 14.81 -13.57 0.90
CA ILE A 131 15.05 -13.43 -0.55
C ILE A 131 15.47 -12.00 -0.89
N GLU A 132 16.32 -11.78 -1.88
CA GLU A 132 16.65 -10.44 -2.40
C GLU A 132 15.51 -9.89 -3.28
N ARG A 133 15.38 -8.56 -3.40
CA ARG A 133 14.23 -7.90 -4.05
C ARG A 133 14.03 -8.41 -5.48
N ASP A 134 15.13 -8.57 -6.23
CA ASP A 134 15.13 -8.87 -7.66
C ASP A 134 14.72 -10.32 -7.97
N PHE A 135 14.63 -11.17 -6.96
CA PHE A 135 14.10 -12.54 -7.09
C PHE A 135 12.67 -12.66 -6.54
N VAL A 136 12.14 -11.60 -5.93
CA VAL A 136 10.71 -11.53 -5.58
C VAL A 136 9.94 -11.19 -6.85
N ALA A 137 9.00 -12.06 -7.22
CA ALA A 137 8.06 -11.79 -8.30
C ALA A 137 7.43 -10.38 -8.12
N PRO A 138 7.38 -9.53 -9.16
CA PRO A 138 6.81 -8.18 -9.06
C PRO A 138 5.45 -8.12 -8.35
N SER A 139 4.55 -9.06 -8.63
CA SER A 139 3.22 -9.17 -7.99
C SER A 139 3.26 -9.40 -6.46
N ARG A 140 4.39 -9.88 -5.93
CA ARG A 140 4.63 -10.17 -4.50
C ARG A 140 5.34 -9.04 -3.77
N ARG A 141 5.93 -8.07 -4.49
CA ARG A 141 6.66 -6.93 -3.92
C ARG A 141 5.72 -5.99 -3.18
N LEU A 142 6.30 -5.15 -2.32
CA LEU A 142 5.59 -4.12 -1.59
C LEU A 142 5.68 -2.79 -2.32
N TYR A 143 4.56 -2.09 -2.43
CA TYR A 143 4.45 -0.80 -3.11
C TYR A 143 3.72 0.21 -2.22
N GLY A 144 4.06 1.49 -2.38
CA GLY A 144 3.45 2.61 -1.66
C GLY A 144 3.05 3.74 -2.61
N GLY A 145 2.17 4.63 -2.15
CA GLY A 145 1.58 5.72 -2.93
C GLY A 145 0.15 5.43 -3.40
N GLY A 146 -0.63 6.49 -3.57
CA GLY A 146 -2.04 6.44 -3.96
C GLY A 146 -3.03 6.39 -2.79
N GLY A 147 -4.32 6.32 -3.13
CA GLY A 147 -5.43 6.59 -2.19
C GLY A 147 -5.61 5.64 -0.99
N GLY A 148 -4.96 4.47 -1.01
CA GLY A 148 -4.94 3.51 0.09
C GLY A 148 -3.62 3.48 0.86
N SER A 149 -2.65 4.30 0.48
CA SER A 149 -1.28 4.35 1.02
C SER A 149 -0.98 5.80 1.42
N VAL A 150 -0.14 6.51 0.67
CA VAL A 150 0.16 7.93 0.85
C VAL A 150 -0.57 8.74 -0.21
N ARG A 151 -1.67 9.40 0.17
CA ARG A 151 -2.41 10.29 -0.73
C ARG A 151 -1.55 11.49 -1.12
N GLY A 152 -1.70 11.95 -2.36
CA GLY A 152 -0.84 13.00 -2.94
C GLY A 152 0.19 12.42 -3.91
N TYR A 153 0.66 11.20 -3.68
CA TYR A 153 1.51 10.46 -4.63
C TYR A 153 0.66 9.59 -5.57
N GLU A 154 1.20 9.32 -6.75
CA GLU A 154 0.61 8.36 -7.68
C GLU A 154 0.59 6.94 -7.09
N TYR A 155 -0.27 6.10 -7.67
CA TYR A 155 -0.39 4.71 -7.27
C TYR A 155 0.96 3.99 -7.47
N GLN A 156 1.47 3.37 -6.40
CA GLN A 156 2.73 2.61 -6.40
C GLN A 156 4.00 3.43 -6.70
N ALA A 157 3.94 4.76 -6.65
CA ALA A 157 5.07 5.64 -7.00
C ALA A 157 6.16 5.79 -5.92
N ILE A 158 5.89 5.36 -4.68
CA ILE A 158 6.84 5.49 -3.57
C ILE A 158 7.72 4.24 -3.49
N GLY A 159 9.02 4.44 -3.60
CA GLY A 159 10.02 3.41 -3.32
C GLY A 159 11.26 3.51 -4.19
N PRO A 160 12.08 2.45 -4.18
CA PRO A 160 13.19 2.29 -5.11
C PRO A 160 12.72 2.41 -6.55
N ARG A 161 13.50 3.11 -7.35
CA ARG A 161 13.21 3.35 -8.76
C ARG A 161 14.35 2.85 -9.62
N ASP A 162 14.01 2.51 -10.86
CA ASP A 162 14.99 2.23 -11.89
C ASP A 162 15.79 3.49 -12.24
N GLU A 163 17.10 3.35 -12.42
CA GLU A 163 18.00 4.49 -12.68
C GLU A 163 17.84 5.07 -14.09
N VAL A 164 17.32 4.30 -15.04
CA VAL A 164 17.24 4.68 -16.47
C VAL A 164 15.89 5.30 -16.81
N PHE A 165 14.80 4.66 -16.38
CA PHE A 165 13.43 5.01 -16.72
C PHE A 165 12.66 5.67 -15.56
N ASN A 166 13.28 5.77 -14.38
CA ASN A 166 12.70 6.34 -13.17
C ASN A 166 11.36 5.70 -12.76
N VAL A 167 11.17 4.41 -13.06
CA VAL A 167 9.94 3.67 -12.72
C VAL A 167 10.02 3.00 -11.34
N PRO A 168 8.92 2.91 -10.57
CA PRO A 168 8.93 2.22 -9.28
C PRO A 168 9.14 0.70 -9.41
N LEU A 169 10.12 0.16 -8.69
CA LEU A 169 10.48 -1.26 -8.71
C LEU A 169 9.79 -2.08 -7.62
N GLY A 170 9.16 -1.40 -6.65
CA GLY A 170 8.68 -1.99 -5.41
C GLY A 170 9.82 -2.30 -4.45
N GLY A 171 9.50 -2.90 -3.31
CA GLY A 171 10.48 -3.22 -2.29
C GLY A 171 10.14 -4.45 -1.45
N ARG A 172 11.00 -4.67 -0.45
CA ARG A 172 10.92 -5.75 0.54
C ARG A 172 10.48 -5.29 1.90
N SER A 173 10.42 -3.99 2.18
CA SER A 173 9.73 -3.48 3.35
C SER A 173 8.87 -2.27 3.00
N LEU A 174 7.77 -2.12 3.74
CA LEU A 174 6.82 -1.02 3.66
C LEU A 174 6.52 -0.54 5.08
N THR A 175 6.58 0.76 5.28
CA THR A 175 6.15 1.42 6.52
C THR A 175 5.26 2.59 6.15
N GLU A 176 4.06 2.64 6.69
CA GLU A 176 3.10 3.70 6.44
C GLU A 176 2.42 4.16 7.72
N PHE A 177 2.14 5.45 7.80
CA PHE A 177 1.33 6.07 8.82
C PHE A 177 0.33 7.01 8.18
N SER A 178 -0.86 7.12 8.76
CA SER A 178 -1.86 8.11 8.35
C SER A 178 -2.54 8.68 9.58
N LEU A 179 -2.80 9.98 9.55
CA LEU A 179 -3.56 10.69 10.57
C LEU A 179 -4.62 11.56 9.90
N GLU A 180 -5.85 11.43 10.36
CA GLU A 180 -7.01 12.15 9.86
C GLU A 180 -7.76 12.84 11.00
N ALA A 181 -8.24 14.06 10.76
CA ALA A 181 -9.23 14.71 11.61
C ALA A 181 -10.58 14.73 10.87
N ARG A 182 -11.47 13.81 11.22
CA ARG A 182 -12.76 13.61 10.55
C ARG A 182 -13.82 14.50 11.20
N TYR A 183 -14.17 15.60 10.55
CA TYR A 183 -15.20 16.53 11.03
C TYR A 183 -16.52 16.31 10.28
N ARG A 184 -17.60 16.03 11.00
CA ARG A 184 -18.97 15.91 10.48
C ARG A 184 -19.77 17.16 10.86
N PHE A 185 -20.40 17.79 9.87
CA PHE A 185 -21.17 19.01 10.10
C PHE A 185 -22.44 18.71 10.90
N GLY A 186 -22.67 19.37 12.04
CA GLY A 186 -23.83 19.06 12.89
C GLY A 186 -25.18 19.22 12.21
N SER A 187 -25.46 20.39 11.63
CA SER A 187 -26.73 20.66 10.92
C SER A 187 -26.85 19.97 9.56
N LEU A 188 -25.72 19.45 9.04
CA LEU A 188 -25.59 18.80 7.74
C LEU A 188 -24.83 17.47 7.93
N ASN A 189 -25.33 16.61 8.82
CA ASN A 189 -24.64 15.39 9.26
C ASN A 189 -24.30 14.39 8.14
N GLN A 190 -24.94 14.53 6.98
CA GLN A 190 -24.62 13.80 5.75
C GLN A 190 -23.33 14.26 5.07
N PHE A 191 -22.68 15.34 5.53
CA PHE A 191 -21.44 15.86 4.96
C PHE A 191 -20.34 15.97 6.02
N GLY A 192 -19.09 15.88 5.58
CA GLY A 192 -17.93 16.10 6.42
C GLY A 192 -16.68 16.52 5.65
N VAL A 193 -15.69 16.98 6.39
CA VAL A 193 -14.36 17.37 5.90
C VAL A 193 -13.28 16.64 6.69
N VAL A 194 -12.20 16.25 6.00
CA VAL A 194 -11.14 15.42 6.55
C VAL A 194 -9.78 15.94 6.10
N PRO A 195 -9.14 16.89 6.80
CA PRO A 195 -7.71 17.11 6.62
C PRO A 195 -6.94 15.85 7.04
N PHE A 196 -5.89 15.54 6.28
CA PHE A 196 -5.08 14.35 6.51
C PHE A 196 -3.58 14.62 6.27
N ILE A 197 -2.76 13.79 6.92
CA ILE A 197 -1.35 13.62 6.64
C ILE A 197 -1.06 12.12 6.54
N ASP A 198 -0.44 11.73 5.45
CA ASP A 198 0.01 10.36 5.20
C ASP A 198 1.53 10.37 5.05
N VAL A 199 2.18 9.33 5.56
CA VAL A 199 3.64 9.17 5.55
C VAL A 199 3.93 7.75 5.13
N GLY A 200 4.85 7.54 4.20
CA GLY A 200 5.17 6.21 3.71
C GLY A 200 6.62 6.04 3.26
N ARG A 201 7.10 4.80 3.33
CA ARG A 201 8.43 4.40 2.86
C ARG A 201 8.38 2.97 2.34
N VAL A 202 8.98 2.76 1.17
CA VAL A 202 9.28 1.44 0.62
C VAL A 202 10.80 1.30 0.50
N SER A 203 11.35 0.14 0.85
CA SER A 203 12.79 -0.11 0.83
C SER A 203 13.11 -1.50 0.29
N GLU A 204 14.29 -1.67 -0.30
CA GLU A 204 14.82 -2.95 -0.81
C GLU A 204 15.27 -3.89 0.31
N ASP A 205 15.53 -3.34 1.49
CA ASP A 205 15.86 -4.11 2.68
C ASP A 205 14.59 -4.71 3.31
N PRO A 206 14.71 -5.90 3.93
CA PRO A 206 13.60 -6.52 4.65
C PRO A 206 13.24 -5.75 5.92
N TRP A 207 14.12 -4.87 6.39
CA TRP A 207 13.89 -4.02 7.55
C TRP A 207 13.70 -2.57 7.10
N PRO A 208 13.01 -1.72 7.89
CA PRO A 208 12.88 -0.31 7.57
C PRO A 208 14.27 0.32 7.37
N GLY A 209 14.60 0.66 6.13
CA GLY A 209 15.87 1.31 5.78
C GLY A 209 15.94 2.75 6.28
N THR A 210 17.06 3.42 6.00
CA THR A 210 17.30 4.82 6.44
C THR A 210 16.86 5.89 5.43
N ASN A 211 16.38 5.48 4.25
CA ASN A 211 15.92 6.39 3.17
C ASN A 211 14.84 7.35 3.66
N GLU A 212 14.56 8.45 2.96
CA GLU A 212 13.58 9.42 3.44
C GLU A 212 12.13 8.85 3.47
N PHE A 213 11.29 9.37 4.36
CA PHE A 213 9.83 9.13 4.27
C PHE A 213 9.23 10.07 3.23
N ARG A 214 8.32 9.56 2.40
CA ARG A 214 7.48 10.38 1.52
C ARG A 214 6.23 10.82 2.28
N VAL A 215 5.90 12.09 2.19
CA VAL A 215 4.84 12.72 2.99
C VAL A 215 3.80 13.36 2.09
N GLY A 216 2.56 12.93 2.23
CA GLY A 216 1.42 13.49 1.53
C GLY A 216 0.50 14.22 2.49
N VAL A 217 0.02 15.40 2.12
CA VAL A 217 -0.98 16.14 2.91
C VAL A 217 -2.15 16.53 2.04
N GLY A 218 -3.31 16.70 2.65
CA GLY A 218 -4.48 17.09 1.87
C GLY A 218 -5.73 17.25 2.69
N ILE A 219 -6.83 17.36 1.94
CA ILE A 219 -8.17 17.52 2.49
C ILE A 219 -9.16 16.66 1.72
N GLY A 220 -10.05 16.02 2.45
CA GLY A 220 -11.11 15.18 1.94
C GLY A 220 -12.49 15.75 2.18
N ALA A 221 -13.40 15.60 1.21
CA ALA A 221 -14.83 15.75 1.41
C ALA A 221 -15.46 14.37 1.62
N ARG A 222 -16.48 14.30 2.48
CA ARG A 222 -17.24 13.08 2.77
C ARG A 222 -18.73 13.31 2.56
N TYR A 223 -19.40 12.36 1.93
CA TYR A 223 -20.85 12.25 1.90
C TYR A 223 -21.26 10.92 2.55
N TYR A 224 -21.94 11.00 3.69
CA TYR A 224 -22.36 9.83 4.46
C TYR A 224 -23.69 9.29 3.90
N SER A 225 -23.60 8.22 3.11
CA SER A 225 -24.76 7.54 2.54
C SER A 225 -25.24 6.38 3.43
N ASN A 226 -26.41 5.81 3.12
CA ASN A 226 -26.97 4.67 3.87
C ASN A 226 -26.16 3.37 3.74
N PHE A 227 -25.24 3.30 2.78
CA PHE A 227 -24.40 2.11 2.52
C PHE A 227 -22.90 2.38 2.75
N GLY A 228 -22.58 3.51 3.38
CA GLY A 228 -21.23 3.90 3.74
C GLY A 228 -20.82 5.29 3.21
N PRO A 229 -19.71 5.86 3.69
CA PRO A 229 -19.24 7.17 3.24
C PRO A 229 -18.71 7.13 1.80
N ILE A 230 -19.07 8.10 0.97
CA ILE A 230 -18.39 8.41 -0.29
C ILE A 230 -17.34 9.47 -0.02
N ARG A 231 -16.11 9.26 -0.50
CA ARG A 231 -15.00 10.19 -0.30
C ARG A 231 -14.46 10.76 -1.60
N ILE A 232 -14.06 12.03 -1.52
CA ILE A 232 -13.24 12.71 -2.52
C ILE A 232 -12.07 13.33 -1.76
N ASP A 233 -10.87 12.81 -1.95
CA ASP A 233 -9.64 13.30 -1.32
C ASP A 233 -8.78 14.03 -2.36
N ILE A 234 -8.29 15.22 -2.00
CA ILE A 234 -7.31 15.97 -2.79
C ILE A 234 -6.05 16.09 -1.93
N GLY A 235 -4.93 15.60 -2.45
CA GLY A 235 -3.65 15.61 -1.75
C GLY A 235 -2.52 16.14 -2.62
N THR A 236 -1.44 16.58 -1.98
CA THR A 236 -0.20 17.04 -2.60
C THR A 236 1.00 16.39 -1.88
N PRO A 237 2.04 15.97 -2.62
CA PRO A 237 3.27 15.47 -2.01
C PRO A 237 4.09 16.65 -1.45
N LEU A 238 4.47 16.60 -0.17
CA LEU A 238 5.29 17.66 0.46
C LEU A 238 6.77 17.58 0.07
N ASN A 239 7.25 16.37 -0.16
CA ASN A 239 8.61 16.07 -0.61
C ASN A 239 8.54 15.08 -1.78
N GLY A 240 7.70 15.41 -2.77
CA GLY A 240 7.69 14.74 -4.07
C GLY A 240 8.89 15.18 -4.92
N ASP A 241 9.25 14.34 -5.88
CA ASP A 241 10.25 14.66 -6.89
C ASP A 241 9.58 15.40 -8.06
N ASP A 242 10.36 15.95 -9.00
CA ASP A 242 9.81 16.75 -10.13
C ASP A 242 8.87 15.96 -11.06
N ASP A 243 8.99 14.63 -11.04
CA ASP A 243 8.12 13.71 -11.80
C ASP A 243 6.81 13.37 -11.08
N ASP A 244 6.68 13.71 -9.78
CA ASP A 244 5.43 13.49 -9.06
C ASP A 244 4.40 14.57 -9.43
N PRO A 245 3.12 14.21 -9.63
CA PRO A 245 2.10 15.19 -9.92
C PRO A 245 1.92 16.13 -8.72
N PRO A 246 1.70 17.44 -8.98
CA PRO A 246 1.55 18.40 -7.90
C PRO A 246 0.28 18.18 -7.06
N ILE A 247 -0.73 17.54 -7.65
CA ILE A 247 -2.02 17.25 -7.03
C ILE A 247 -2.51 15.87 -7.46
N ALA A 248 -2.94 15.05 -6.49
CA ALA A 248 -3.64 13.80 -6.73
C ALA A 248 -5.08 13.89 -6.22
N VAL A 249 -6.02 13.34 -7.01
CA VAL A 249 -7.44 13.25 -6.64
C VAL A 249 -7.85 11.79 -6.53
N VAL A 250 -8.46 11.43 -5.41
CA VAL A 250 -8.93 10.07 -5.14
C VAL A 250 -10.43 10.11 -4.85
N VAL A 251 -11.19 9.24 -5.53
CA VAL A 251 -12.61 9.02 -5.27
C VAL A 251 -12.81 7.57 -4.86
N SER A 252 -13.44 7.31 -3.72
CA SER A 252 -13.79 5.94 -3.34
C SER A 252 -15.02 5.86 -2.43
N LEU A 253 -15.47 4.62 -2.21
CA LEU A 253 -16.48 4.26 -1.22
C LEU A 253 -15.79 3.71 0.05
N GLY A 254 -16.35 4.01 1.22
CA GLY A 254 -15.79 3.68 2.53
C GLY A 254 -14.86 4.76 3.09
N GLN A 255 -14.45 4.59 4.36
CA GLN A 255 -13.35 5.36 4.94
C GLN A 255 -12.01 4.95 4.33
N ALA A 256 -10.99 5.81 4.49
CA ALA A 256 -9.62 5.52 4.05
C ALA A 256 -9.02 4.27 4.73
N PHE A 257 -9.46 4.03 5.96
CA PHE A 257 -9.14 2.90 6.83
C PHE A 257 -10.09 2.88 8.03
#